data_AF-A0A519BZ48-F1
#
_entry.id   AF-A0A519BZ48-F1
#
_cell.length_a   1.000
_cell.length_b   1.000
_cell.length_c   1.000
_cell.angle_alpha   90.00
_cell.angle_beta   90.00
_cell.angle_gamma   90.00
#
_symmetry.space_group_name_H-M   'P 1'
#
loop_
_entity.id
_entity.type
_entity.pdbx_description
1 polymer ?
#
loop_
_entity_poly.entity_id
_entity_poly.type
_entity_poly.pdbx_seq_one_letter_code
_entity_poly.pdbx_strand_id
1 'polypeptide(L)'
;MVDYPLASSETELNTGNQRYGSVDFPPYRYVPGIHPHPTNSPEGHSYGEEDGDHNKWDSNLWKDNKDYLFGIDLYNYHYYWEAHEAWEGLWIASVRNS
;
A
#
# COMPACT_ATOMS: atom_id res chain seq x y z
N MET A 1 -20.76 3.09 8.65
CA MET A 1 -19.50 3.21 7.92
C MET A 1 -19.69 4.35 6.93
N VAL A 2 -18.84 5.37 6.98
CA VAL A 2 -18.85 6.40 5.94
C VAL A 2 -18.32 5.73 4.67
N ASP A 3 -19.10 5.77 3.60
CA ASP A 3 -18.73 5.19 2.31
C ASP A 3 -17.75 6.16 1.64
N TYR A 4 -16.47 5.97 1.93
CA TYR A 4 -15.41 6.77 1.33
C TYR A 4 -15.17 6.25 -0.09
N PRO A 5 -15.19 7.12 -1.11
CA PRO A 5 -14.97 6.68 -2.48
C PRO A 5 -13.63 5.95 -2.58
N LEU A 6 -13.70 4.66 -2.91
CA LEU A 6 -12.53 3.84 -3.13
C LEU A 6 -11.86 4.30 -4.41
N ALA A 7 -10.54 4.38 -4.44
CA ALA A 7 -9.87 4.57 -5.72
C ALA A 7 -10.19 3.45 -6.72
N SER A 8 -10.42 2.22 -6.24
CA SER A 8 -10.88 1.11 -7.09
C SER A 8 -12.26 1.35 -7.73
N SER A 9 -13.11 2.19 -7.11
CA SER A 9 -14.42 2.59 -7.68
C SER A 9 -14.30 3.67 -8.76
N GLU A 10 -13.17 4.36 -8.85
CA GLU A 10 -12.86 5.37 -9.88
C GLU A 10 -12.34 4.69 -11.16
N THR A 11 -13.20 3.91 -11.81
CA THR A 11 -12.82 3.08 -12.99
C THR A 11 -12.18 3.88 -14.14
N GLU A 12 -12.53 5.15 -14.31
CA GLU A 12 -11.92 6.06 -15.29
C GLU A 12 -10.42 6.28 -15.03
N LEU A 13 -10.00 6.26 -13.76
CA LEU A 13 -8.61 6.43 -13.36
C LEU A 13 -7.80 5.11 -13.42
N ASN A 14 -8.47 3.96 -13.34
CA ASN A 14 -7.81 2.64 -13.27
C ASN A 14 -7.64 1.96 -14.64
N THR A 15 -7.74 2.73 -15.74
CA THR A 15 -7.74 2.16 -17.10
C THR A 15 -6.39 1.52 -17.44
N GLY A 16 -6.40 0.21 -17.71
CA GLY A 16 -5.22 -0.53 -18.18
C GLY A 16 -4.26 -1.03 -17.08
N ASN A 17 -4.62 -0.87 -15.80
CA ASN A 17 -3.76 -1.29 -14.69
C ASN A 17 -3.94 -2.77 -14.35
N GLN A 18 -2.93 -3.59 -14.65
CA GLN A 18 -2.89 -4.99 -14.23
C GLN A 18 -2.47 -5.08 -12.76
N ARG A 19 -3.13 -5.98 -12.01
CA ARG A 19 -2.68 -6.39 -10.68
C ARG A 19 -1.58 -7.44 -10.77
N TYR A 20 -0.54 -7.26 -9.97
CA TYR A 20 0.58 -8.18 -9.80
C TYR A 20 0.38 -9.14 -8.62
N GLY A 21 -0.40 -8.75 -7.61
CA GLY A 21 -0.73 -9.56 -6.45
C GLY A 21 -2.21 -9.95 -6.35
N SER A 22 -2.52 -10.79 -5.36
CA SER A 22 -3.89 -11.20 -5.00
C SER A 22 -4.36 -10.68 -3.64
N VAL A 23 -3.54 -9.87 -2.97
CA VAL A 23 -3.87 -9.28 -1.65
C VAL A 23 -4.97 -8.23 -1.85
N ASP A 24 -6.00 -8.23 -1.01
CA ASP A 24 -7.08 -7.24 -1.11
C ASP A 24 -6.58 -5.83 -0.75
N PHE A 25 -7.20 -4.80 -1.34
CA PHE A 25 -6.88 -3.42 -1.00
C PHE A 25 -7.53 -3.01 0.32
N PRO A 26 -6.92 -2.04 1.04
CA PRO A 26 -7.54 -1.42 2.20
C PRO A 26 -8.94 -0.85 1.88
N PRO A 27 -9.82 -0.80 2.90
CA PRO A 27 -11.22 -0.41 2.73
C PRO A 27 -11.42 1.06 2.34
N TYR A 28 -10.36 1.88 2.34
CA TYR A 28 -10.32 3.20 1.72
C TYR A 28 -8.86 3.60 1.49
N ARG A 29 -8.62 4.52 0.55
CA ARG A 29 -7.31 5.16 0.37
C ARG A 29 -7.19 6.33 1.33
N TYR A 30 -6.07 6.55 1.97
CA TYR A 30 -5.95 7.71 2.85
C TYR A 30 -5.82 9.01 2.05
N VAL A 31 -6.72 9.96 2.31
CA VAL A 31 -6.63 11.34 1.81
C VAL A 31 -6.70 12.28 3.00
N PRO A 32 -5.62 13.03 3.30
CA PRO A 32 -5.58 13.95 4.43
C PRO A 32 -6.76 14.93 4.41
N GLY A 33 -7.42 15.07 5.56
CA GLY A 33 -8.58 15.95 5.73
C GLY A 33 -9.91 15.40 5.22
N ILE A 34 -9.93 14.22 4.59
CA ILE A 34 -11.17 13.54 4.15
C ILE A 34 -11.38 12.25 4.93
N HIS A 35 -10.33 11.45 5.10
CA HIS A 35 -10.41 10.10 5.65
C HIS A 35 -9.74 10.01 7.03
N PRO A 36 -10.19 9.11 7.93
CA PRO A 36 -9.48 8.80 9.16
C PRO A 36 -8.06 8.35 8.84
N HIS A 37 -7.08 8.82 9.60
CA HIS A 37 -5.70 8.40 9.41
C HIS A 37 -5.57 6.89 9.67
N PRO A 38 -4.96 6.10 8.78
CA PRO A 38 -4.95 4.64 8.88
C PRO A 38 -4.40 4.09 10.19
N THR A 39 -3.29 4.65 10.70
CA THR A 39 -2.65 4.19 11.95
C THR A 39 -2.92 5.08 13.18
N ASN A 40 -3.25 6.36 13.00
CA ASN A 40 -3.38 7.33 14.09
C ASN A 40 -4.83 7.59 14.54
N SER A 41 -5.83 7.13 13.79
CA SER A 41 -7.25 7.28 14.13
C SER A 41 -7.82 5.96 14.61
N PRO A 42 -8.63 5.91 15.68
CA PRO A 42 -9.33 4.67 16.09
C PRO A 42 -10.23 4.05 15.00
N GLU A 43 -10.68 4.86 14.05
CA GLU A 43 -11.45 4.45 12.87
C GLU A 43 -10.57 4.09 11.66
N GLY A 44 -9.25 4.16 11.84
CA GLY A 44 -8.23 3.88 10.85
C GLY A 44 -8.17 2.40 10.48
N HIS A 45 -7.93 2.10 9.20
CA HIS A 45 -7.91 0.72 8.69
C HIS A 45 -6.69 -0.11 9.14
N SER A 46 -5.69 0.51 9.75
CA SER A 46 -4.52 -0.14 10.36
C SER A 46 -4.29 0.32 11.81
N TYR A 47 -5.35 0.75 12.50
CA TYR A 47 -5.21 1.25 13.86
C TYR A 47 -4.87 0.13 14.84
N GLY A 48 -3.72 0.26 15.50
CA GLY A 48 -3.23 -0.74 16.45
C GLY A 48 -2.66 -1.99 15.80
N GLU A 49 -2.51 -2.01 14.47
CA GLU A 49 -1.69 -3.01 13.79
C GLU A 49 -0.21 -2.70 14.05
N GLU A 50 0.60 -3.74 14.24
CA GLU A 50 2.06 -3.61 14.35
C GLU A 50 2.69 -3.69 12.96
N ASP A 51 3.71 -2.87 12.72
CA ASP A 51 4.47 -2.93 11.48
C ASP A 51 5.12 -4.31 11.32
N GLY A 52 4.97 -4.89 10.13
CA GLY A 52 5.59 -6.16 9.80
C GLY A 52 7.11 -6.04 9.75
N ASP A 53 7.81 -6.94 10.43
CA ASP A 53 9.27 -7.00 10.35
C ASP A 53 9.70 -7.54 8.98
N HIS A 54 10.51 -6.77 8.24
CA HIS A 54 11.05 -7.21 6.96
C HIS A 54 12.45 -7.79 7.12
N ASN A 55 12.63 -9.01 6.65
CA ASN A 55 13.97 -9.61 6.54
C ASN A 55 14.80 -8.85 5.51
N LYS A 56 16.14 -8.86 5.69
CA LYS A 56 17.05 -8.29 4.69
C LYS A 56 16.81 -8.92 3.33
N TRP A 57 16.76 -8.08 2.29
CA TRP A 57 16.47 -8.53 0.92
C TRP A 57 17.31 -7.79 -0.13
N ASP A 58 17.45 -8.40 -1.31
CA ASP A 58 18.16 -7.86 -2.47
C ASP A 58 17.19 -7.07 -3.36
N SER A 59 17.42 -5.78 -3.52
CA SER A 59 16.54 -4.88 -4.28
C SER A 59 16.44 -5.24 -5.77
N ASN A 60 17.44 -5.92 -6.34
CA ASN A 60 17.40 -6.41 -7.72
C ASN A 60 16.33 -7.48 -7.94
N LEU A 61 15.89 -8.15 -6.87
CA LEU A 61 14.85 -9.18 -6.89
C LEU A 61 13.44 -8.61 -6.71
N TRP A 62 13.25 -7.28 -6.87
CA TRP A 62 11.96 -6.60 -6.66
C TRP A 62 10.79 -7.23 -7.43
N LYS A 63 11.05 -7.79 -8.62
CA LYS A 63 10.03 -8.41 -9.48
C LYS A 63 9.39 -9.66 -8.86
N ASP A 64 10.09 -10.31 -7.93
CA ASP A 64 9.64 -11.51 -7.26
C ASP A 64 9.22 -11.22 -5.80
N ASN A 65 9.46 -9.99 -5.32
CA ASN A 65 9.09 -9.56 -3.97
C ASN A 65 7.59 -9.18 -3.93
N LYS A 66 6.79 -10.01 -3.28
CA LYS A 66 5.33 -9.85 -3.20
C LYS A 66 4.90 -8.54 -2.54
N ASP A 67 5.60 -8.10 -1.50
CA ASP A 67 5.29 -6.87 -0.79
C ASP A 67 5.60 -5.65 -1.66
N TYR A 68 6.72 -5.72 -2.41
CA TYR A 68 7.07 -4.68 -3.37
C TYR A 68 6.03 -4.57 -4.50
N LEU A 69 5.62 -5.71 -5.06
CA LEU A 69 4.57 -5.78 -6.08
C LEU A 69 3.21 -5.32 -5.54
N PHE A 70 2.90 -5.57 -4.27
CA PHE A 70 1.68 -5.07 -3.64
C PHE A 70 1.68 -3.54 -3.52
N GLY A 71 2.82 -2.93 -3.19
CA GLY A 71 2.97 -1.48 -3.26
C GLY A 71 2.75 -0.92 -4.67
N ILE A 72 3.18 -1.64 -5.72
CA ILE A 72 2.88 -1.26 -7.12
C ILE A 72 1.37 -1.33 -7.38
N ASP A 73 0.70 -2.39 -6.93
CA ASP A 73 -0.76 -2.50 -7.05
C ASP A 73 -1.45 -1.32 -6.34
N LEU A 74 -1.07 -1.00 -5.10
CA LEU A 74 -1.62 0.14 -4.36
C LEU A 74 -1.40 1.46 -5.12
N TYR A 75 -0.20 1.70 -5.63
CA TYR A 75 0.14 2.91 -6.37
C TYR A 75 -0.67 3.06 -7.65
N ASN A 76 -0.75 2.00 -8.46
CA ASN A 76 -1.51 1.99 -9.71
C ASN A 76 -3.02 2.19 -9.49
N TYR A 77 -3.51 1.80 -8.31
CA TYR A 77 -4.89 2.03 -7.90
C TYR A 77 -5.01 3.23 -6.95
N HIS A 78 -4.07 4.18 -6.98
CA HIS A 78 -4.17 5.49 -6.30
C HIS A 78 -4.22 5.47 -4.76
N TYR A 79 -3.80 4.38 -4.13
CA TYR A 79 -3.59 4.28 -2.67
C TYR A 79 -2.16 4.76 -2.31
N TYR A 80 -1.89 6.04 -2.54
CA TYR A 80 -0.52 6.56 -2.51
C TYR A 80 0.14 6.52 -1.14
N TRP A 81 -0.62 6.79 -0.07
CA TRP A 81 -0.09 6.71 1.27
C TRP A 81 0.19 5.25 1.64
N GLU A 82 -0.74 4.34 1.35
CA GLU A 82 -0.57 2.92 1.62
C GLU A 82 0.58 2.30 0.81
N ALA A 83 0.77 2.74 -0.45
CA ALA A 83 1.90 2.32 -1.27
C ALA A 83 3.24 2.76 -0.67
N HIS A 84 3.29 3.98 -0.11
CA HIS A 84 4.46 4.47 0.62
C HIS A 84 4.76 3.58 1.83
N GLU A 85 3.76 3.30 2.69
CA GLU A 85 3.97 2.44 3.86
C GLU A 85 4.41 1.03 3.47
N ALA A 86 3.80 0.44 2.43
CA ALA A 86 4.17 -0.89 1.94
C ALA A 86 5.64 -0.98 1.46
N TRP A 87 6.21 0.13 1.00
CA TRP A 87 7.61 0.20 0.60
C TRP A 87 8.57 0.64 1.71
N GLU A 88 8.08 1.23 2.80
CA GLU A 88 8.92 1.77 3.88
C GLU A 88 9.79 0.71 4.53
N GLY A 89 9.15 -0.33 5.06
CA GLY A 89 9.88 -1.44 5.68
C GLY A 89 10.85 -2.13 4.71
N LEU A 90 10.49 -2.20 3.43
CA LEU A 90 11.35 -2.77 2.40
C LEU A 90 12.60 -1.92 2.15
N TRP A 91 12.52 -0.59 2.03
CA TRP A 91 13.73 0.20 1.83
C TRP A 91 14.67 0.10 3.04
N ILE A 92 14.12 0.03 4.26
CA ILE A 92 14.89 -0.10 5.51
C ILE A 92 15.64 -1.44 5.52
N ALA A 93 14.97 -2.52 5.10
CA ALA A 93 15.52 -3.87 5.09
C ALA A 93 16.44 -4.16 3.87
N SER A 94 16.42 -3.33 2.83
CA SER A 94 17.20 -3.58 1.62
C SER A 94 18.71 -3.64 1.89
N VAL A 95 19.40 -4.56 1.20
CA VAL A 95 20.87 -4.63 1.24
C VAL A 95 21.44 -3.41 0.51
N ARG A 96 22.38 -2.70 1.14
CA ARG A 96 23.03 -1.52 0.53
C ARG A 96 23.71 -1.90 -0.80
N ASN A 97 23.52 -1.06 -1.81
CA ASN A 97 24.04 -1.26 -3.17
C ASN A 97 23.59 -2.57 -3.82
N SER A 98 22.44 -3.12 -3.39
CA SER A 98 21.67 -4.03 -4.23
C SER A 98 20.85 -3.23 -5.21
#